data_AF-A0A944W8W8-F1
#
_entry.id   AF-A0A944W8W8-F1
#
_cell.length_a   1.000
_cell.length_b   1.000
_cell.length_c   1.000
_cell.angle_alpha   90.00
_cell.angle_beta   90.00
_cell.angle_gamma   90.00
#
_symmetry.space_group_name_H-M   'P 1'
#
loop_
_entity.id
_entity.type
_entity.pdbx_description
1 polymer ?
#
loop_
_entity_poly.entity_id
_entity_poly.type
_entity_poly.pdbx_seq_one_letter_code
_entity_poly.pdbx_strand_id
1 'polypeptide(L)'
;MLWKRHIPILIVAVIGSLTLFGWFIDEPNIKAFVNDDATQWFDILASFAIFLGGFNLLKMQLQKVLRKKQGWQYSLFAIGGFILAIIAGFFYKGNPDVAWGTHVTADGTLFKWIFMYIFAPLGATMFALLAFFVASASYRAFRIRNFEATLLLVSGIIIMIGRVPLGSSISSWFILYLLVLIGGIAINSVFKNKQYTAIFVSVGIIIVTSAGSSMGWPLDQPGIFYLPHLQEWIYMNPNVAGTRSIMMGIGLGIFATSIRYILGIEKSYIGE
;
A
#
# COMPACT_ATOMS: atom_id res chain seq x y z
N MET A 1 16.80 -23.05 32.98
CA MET A 1 16.23 -23.14 31.61
C MET A 1 15.42 -21.89 31.24
N LEU A 2 14.61 -21.34 32.16
CA LEU A 2 13.85 -20.09 31.97
C LEU A 2 14.74 -18.86 31.66
N TRP A 3 15.85 -18.68 32.37
CA TRP A 3 16.72 -17.50 32.22
C TRP A 3 17.37 -17.37 30.83
N LYS A 4 17.75 -18.50 30.20
CA LYS A 4 18.32 -18.48 28.84
C LYS A 4 17.31 -18.04 27.77
N ARG A 5 16.00 -18.14 28.06
CA ARG A 5 14.92 -17.78 27.15
C ARG A 5 14.37 -16.38 27.42
N HIS A 6 14.22 -15.99 28.69
CA HIS A 6 13.63 -14.69 29.05
C HIS A 6 14.60 -13.52 28.90
N ILE A 7 15.90 -13.72 29.12
CA ILE A 7 16.89 -12.64 29.00
C ILE A 7 16.96 -12.09 27.57
N PRO A 8 17.09 -12.91 26.51
CA PRO A 8 17.04 -12.40 25.14
C PRO A 8 15.72 -11.72 24.81
N ILE A 9 14.58 -12.31 25.22
CA ILE A 9 13.27 -11.69 24.97
C ILE A 9 13.19 -10.30 25.61
N LEU A 10 13.68 -10.16 26.84
CA LEU A 10 13.65 -8.90 27.56
C LEU A 10 14.56 -7.86 26.91
N ILE A 11 15.80 -8.24 26.54
CA ILE A 11 16.73 -7.33 25.83
C ILE A 11 16.09 -6.84 24.53
N VAL A 12 15.57 -7.77 23.73
CA VAL A 12 15.03 -7.42 22.42
C VAL A 12 13.73 -6.61 22.60
N ALA A 13 12.86 -6.95 23.56
CA ALA A 13 11.66 -6.18 23.86
C ALA A 13 11.97 -4.75 24.33
N VAL A 14 12.98 -4.58 25.17
CA VAL A 14 13.42 -3.26 25.65
C VAL A 14 13.99 -2.44 24.49
N ILE A 15 14.88 -3.00 23.68
CA ILE A 15 15.47 -2.30 22.54
C ILE A 15 14.39 -1.97 21.49
N GLY A 16 13.51 -2.92 21.17
CA GLY A 16 12.40 -2.70 20.23
C GLY A 16 11.39 -1.67 20.72
N SER A 17 11.12 -1.64 22.03
CA SER A 17 10.31 -0.58 22.64
C SER A 17 11.03 0.77 22.57
N LEU A 18 12.33 0.81 22.83
CA LEU A 18 13.13 2.04 22.77
C LEU A 18 13.20 2.60 21.35
N THR A 19 13.31 1.76 20.32
CA THR A 19 13.30 2.24 18.93
C THR A 19 11.91 2.73 18.49
N LEU A 20 10.84 2.04 18.91
CA LEU A 20 9.46 2.47 18.61
C LEU A 20 9.07 3.76 19.31
N PHE A 21 9.35 3.88 20.62
CA PHE A 21 8.97 5.04 21.42
C PHE A 21 10.02 6.15 21.41
N GLY A 22 11.26 5.88 21.02
CA GLY A 22 12.33 6.88 20.99
C GLY A 22 12.08 8.02 20.00
N TRP A 23 11.24 7.80 18.98
CA TRP A 23 10.74 8.86 18.10
C TRP A 23 9.85 9.89 18.81
N PHE A 24 9.28 9.54 19.97
CA PHE A 24 8.45 10.43 20.78
C PHE A 24 9.20 11.04 21.98
N ILE A 25 10.46 10.64 22.21
CA ILE A 25 11.26 11.12 23.33
C ILE A 25 12.19 12.24 22.83
N ASP A 26 12.00 13.46 23.34
CA ASP A 26 12.80 14.64 23.00
C ASP A 26 14.15 14.70 23.73
N GLU A 27 14.84 13.56 23.85
CA GLU A 27 16.17 13.48 24.46
C GLU A 27 17.25 13.26 23.38
N PRO A 28 18.31 14.08 23.31
CA PRO A 28 19.31 14.03 22.24
C PRO A 28 19.97 12.65 22.06
N ASN A 29 20.31 11.97 23.17
CA ASN A 29 20.98 10.67 23.13
C ASN A 29 20.07 9.57 22.58
N ILE A 30 18.78 9.58 22.95
CA ILE A 30 17.81 8.59 22.48
C ILE A 30 17.50 8.80 21.00
N LYS A 31 17.37 10.07 20.57
CA LYS A 31 17.17 10.39 19.15
C LYS A 31 18.36 9.99 18.28
N ALA A 32 19.59 10.24 18.72
CA ALA A 32 20.79 9.82 18.00
C ALA A 32 20.86 8.29 17.85
N PHE A 33 20.61 7.55 18.94
CA PHE A 33 20.57 6.09 18.87
C PHE A 33 19.52 5.55 17.90
N VAL A 34 18.30 6.12 17.92
CA VAL A 34 17.19 5.62 17.09
C VAL A 34 17.34 6.00 15.62
N ASN A 35 17.84 7.19 15.31
CA ASN A 35 17.96 7.66 13.94
C ASN A 35 19.21 7.14 13.25
N ASP A 36 20.34 7.06 13.97
CA ASP A 36 21.64 6.77 13.38
C ASP A 36 22.07 5.33 13.70
N ASP A 37 22.35 5.03 14.98
CA ASP A 37 22.93 3.73 15.37
C ASP A 37 22.01 2.56 15.00
N ALA A 38 20.74 2.61 15.40
CA ALA A 38 19.77 1.55 15.16
C ALA A 38 19.54 1.32 13.67
N THR A 39 19.47 2.40 12.88
CA THR A 39 19.33 2.31 11.42
C THR A 39 20.59 1.71 10.78
N GLN A 40 21.78 2.11 11.21
CA GLN A 40 23.02 1.57 10.69
C GLN A 40 23.17 0.07 11.00
N TRP A 41 22.85 -0.35 12.22
CA TRP A 41 22.81 -1.77 12.59
C TRP A 41 21.78 -2.54 11.75
N PHE A 42 20.60 -1.95 11.53
CA PHE A 42 19.60 -2.52 10.65
C PHE A 42 20.10 -2.68 9.22
N ASP A 43 20.75 -1.66 8.64
CA ASP A 43 21.26 -1.69 7.27
C ASP A 43 22.34 -2.76 7.08
N ILE A 44 23.23 -2.93 8.07
CA ILE A 44 24.23 -4.01 8.07
C ILE A 44 23.53 -5.38 8.07
N LEU A 45 22.59 -5.60 8.99
CA LEU A 45 21.84 -6.86 9.08
C LEU A 45 21.01 -7.13 7.82
N ALA A 46 20.33 -6.11 7.30
CA ALA A 46 19.52 -6.17 6.10
C ALA A 46 20.37 -6.52 4.87
N SER A 47 21.57 -5.97 4.76
CA SER A 47 22.52 -6.30 3.69
C SER A 47 22.85 -7.79 3.67
N PHE A 48 23.19 -8.39 4.81
CA PHE A 48 23.42 -9.84 4.91
C PHE A 48 22.15 -10.66 4.64
N ALA A 49 21.00 -10.19 5.14
CA ALA A 49 19.73 -10.87 4.94
C ALA A 49 19.30 -10.92 3.46
N ILE A 50 19.61 -9.88 2.66
CA ILE A 50 19.34 -9.86 1.22
C ILE A 50 20.12 -10.98 0.52
N PHE A 51 21.39 -11.17 0.84
CA PHE A 51 22.18 -12.28 0.29
C PHE A 51 21.62 -13.63 0.71
N LEU A 52 21.34 -13.82 2.01
CA LEU A 52 20.79 -15.06 2.52
C LEU A 52 19.43 -15.38 1.88
N GLY A 53 18.57 -14.38 1.72
CA GLY A 53 17.28 -14.50 1.05
C GLY A 53 17.42 -14.89 -0.41
N GLY A 54 18.34 -14.26 -1.15
CA GLY A 54 18.66 -14.61 -2.54
C GLY A 54 19.19 -16.04 -2.68
N PHE A 55 20.15 -16.44 -1.85
CA PHE A 55 20.68 -17.81 -1.84
C PHE A 55 19.61 -18.84 -1.46
N ASN A 56 18.76 -18.53 -0.49
CA ASN A 56 17.68 -19.43 -0.08
C ASN A 56 16.65 -19.60 -1.19
N LEU A 57 16.28 -18.51 -1.87
CA LEU A 57 15.39 -18.57 -3.03
C LEU A 57 15.99 -19.44 -4.14
N LEU A 58 17.25 -19.22 -4.52
CA LEU A 58 17.94 -20.05 -5.51
C LEU A 58 17.99 -21.52 -5.09
N LYS A 59 18.39 -21.80 -3.85
CA LYS A 59 18.44 -23.18 -3.30
C LYS A 59 17.07 -23.85 -3.40
N MET A 60 16.02 -23.17 -2.95
CA MET A 60 14.65 -23.71 -2.94
C MET A 60 14.16 -23.99 -4.37
N GLN A 61 14.35 -23.06 -5.30
CA GLN A 61 13.92 -23.25 -6.69
C GLN A 61 14.75 -24.34 -7.38
N LEU A 62 16.06 -24.40 -7.13
CA LEU A 62 16.93 -25.42 -7.70
C LEU A 62 16.58 -26.81 -7.17
N GLN A 63 16.34 -26.96 -5.86
CA GLN A 63 15.87 -28.21 -5.28
C GLN A 63 14.52 -28.64 -5.87
N LYS A 64 13.62 -27.69 -6.15
CA LYS A 64 12.32 -27.95 -6.78
C LYS A 64 12.47 -28.51 -8.20
N VAL A 65 13.44 -27.98 -8.96
CA VAL A 65 13.80 -28.46 -10.31
C VAL A 65 14.46 -29.83 -10.27
N LEU A 66 15.50 -30.00 -9.43
CA LEU A 66 16.24 -31.26 -9.31
C LEU A 66 15.35 -32.42 -8.85
N ARG A 67 14.43 -32.16 -7.91
CA ARG A 67 13.48 -33.16 -7.39
C ARG A 67 12.18 -33.26 -8.22
N LYS A 68 12.08 -32.56 -9.35
CA LYS A 68 10.89 -32.52 -10.24
C LYS A 68 9.55 -32.38 -9.49
N LYS A 69 9.50 -31.53 -8.46
CA LYS A 69 8.27 -31.28 -7.69
C LYS A 69 7.21 -30.60 -8.57
N GLN A 70 5.95 -30.63 -8.14
CA GLN A 70 4.84 -30.01 -8.89
C GLN A 70 5.14 -28.54 -9.22
N GLY A 71 4.96 -28.17 -10.49
CA GLY A 71 5.25 -26.81 -10.98
C GLY A 71 6.73 -26.44 -11.04
N TRP A 72 7.63 -27.42 -11.21
CA TRP A 72 9.09 -27.17 -11.38
C TRP A 72 9.42 -26.37 -12.63
N GLN A 73 8.58 -26.42 -13.67
CA GLN A 73 8.77 -25.67 -14.91
C GLN A 73 8.81 -24.16 -14.65
N TYR A 74 7.91 -23.67 -13.79
CA TYR A 74 7.89 -22.26 -13.38
C TYR A 74 9.14 -21.85 -12.58
N SER A 75 9.76 -22.80 -11.88
CA SER A 75 11.01 -22.55 -11.15
C SER A 75 12.20 -22.26 -12.08
N LEU A 76 12.19 -22.77 -13.31
CA LEU A 76 13.21 -22.42 -14.31
C LEU A 76 13.14 -20.93 -14.67
N PHE A 77 11.93 -20.39 -14.84
CA PHE A 77 11.74 -18.96 -15.09
C PHE A 77 12.19 -18.10 -13.90
N ALA A 78 11.93 -18.55 -12.67
CA ALA A 78 12.40 -17.85 -11.48
C ALA A 78 13.94 -17.81 -11.38
N ILE A 79 14.60 -18.95 -11.62
CA ILE A 79 16.08 -19.03 -11.61
C ILE A 79 16.67 -18.19 -12.74
N GLY A 80 16.14 -18.31 -13.97
CA GLY A 80 16.60 -17.54 -15.12
C GLY A 80 16.41 -16.04 -14.92
N GLY A 81 15.25 -15.61 -14.40
CA GLY A 81 14.97 -14.21 -14.07
C GLY A 81 15.90 -13.67 -12.99
N PHE A 82 16.20 -14.46 -11.95
CA PHE A 82 17.15 -14.08 -10.90
C PHE A 82 18.57 -13.88 -11.45
N ILE A 83 19.05 -14.80 -12.29
CA ILE A 83 20.37 -14.70 -12.95
C ILE A 83 20.41 -13.47 -13.88
N LEU A 84 19.36 -13.25 -14.69
CA LEU A 84 19.27 -12.09 -15.57
C LEU A 84 19.31 -10.77 -14.78
N ALA A 85 18.62 -10.69 -13.65
CA ALA A 85 18.64 -9.50 -12.80
C ALA A 85 20.03 -9.24 -12.20
N ILE A 86 20.75 -10.29 -11.77
CA ILE A 86 22.14 -10.16 -11.29
C ILE A 86 23.06 -9.67 -12.41
N ILE A 87 22.95 -10.26 -13.61
CA ILE A 87 23.75 -9.84 -14.76
C ILE A 87 23.48 -8.36 -15.06
N ALA A 88 22.22 -7.96 -15.14
CA ALA A 88 21.83 -6.58 -15.44
C ALA A 88 22.24 -5.57 -14.36
N GLY A 89 22.28 -5.98 -13.08
CA GLY A 89 22.59 -5.10 -11.96
C GLY A 89 24.09 -4.95 -11.66
N PHE A 90 24.90 -5.97 -11.94
CA PHE A 90 26.31 -6.01 -11.51
C PHE A 90 27.31 -6.18 -12.65
N PHE A 91 26.92 -6.79 -13.77
CA PHE A 91 27.87 -7.23 -14.80
C PHE A 91 27.66 -6.57 -16.16
N TYR A 92 26.43 -6.17 -16.50
CA TYR A 92 26.09 -5.65 -17.82
C TYR A 92 25.04 -4.55 -17.77
N LYS A 93 25.46 -3.32 -18.08
CA LYS A 93 24.57 -2.14 -18.08
C LYS A 93 23.64 -2.08 -19.30
N GLY A 94 24.04 -2.62 -20.45
CA GLY A 94 23.32 -2.47 -21.73
C GLY A 94 23.50 -1.11 -22.42
N ASN A 95 23.87 -0.06 -21.69
CA ASN A 95 24.26 1.23 -22.23
C ASN A 95 25.64 1.65 -21.69
N PRO A 96 26.67 1.85 -22.53
CA PRO A 96 28.01 2.27 -22.10
C PRO A 96 28.04 3.66 -21.47
N ASP A 97 27.17 4.57 -21.92
CA ASP A 97 27.21 6.02 -21.60
C ASP A 97 26.74 6.34 -20.18
N VAL A 98 26.09 5.38 -19.51
CA VAL A 98 25.54 5.57 -18.16
C VAL A 98 26.52 5.09 -17.09
N ALA A 99 26.71 5.88 -16.03
CA ALA A 99 27.57 5.51 -14.91
C ALA A 99 27.05 4.27 -14.14
N TRP A 100 27.99 3.54 -13.52
CA TRP A 100 27.63 2.50 -12.55
C TRP A 100 26.89 3.13 -11.36
N GLY A 101 25.96 2.40 -10.76
CA GLY A 101 24.98 2.96 -9.83
C GLY A 101 23.73 3.53 -10.51
N THR A 102 23.85 4.55 -11.37
CA THR A 102 22.66 5.15 -12.02
C THR A 102 22.03 4.29 -13.12
N HIS A 103 22.80 3.33 -13.66
CA HIS A 103 22.32 2.41 -14.68
C HIS A 103 21.09 1.56 -14.28
N VAL A 104 20.80 1.36 -12.99
CA VAL A 104 19.61 0.59 -12.58
C VAL A 104 18.30 1.37 -12.75
N THR A 105 18.36 2.69 -12.92
CA THR A 105 17.19 3.55 -13.10
C THR A 105 17.14 4.27 -14.45
N ALA A 106 18.29 4.43 -15.11
CA ALA A 106 18.43 5.18 -16.34
C ALA A 106 17.77 4.50 -17.55
N ASP A 107 17.30 5.31 -18.49
CA ASP A 107 16.67 4.81 -19.71
C ASP A 107 17.69 4.18 -20.68
N GLY A 108 17.25 3.17 -21.42
CA GLY A 108 18.10 2.42 -22.36
C GLY A 108 19.03 1.39 -21.72
N THR A 109 19.00 1.20 -20.40
CA THR A 109 19.79 0.15 -19.73
C THR A 109 19.05 -1.19 -19.69
N LEU A 110 19.81 -2.28 -19.55
CA LEU A 110 19.23 -3.62 -19.45
C LEU A 110 18.34 -3.75 -18.21
N PHE A 111 18.77 -3.21 -17.06
CA PHE A 111 18.00 -3.29 -15.82
C PHE A 111 16.67 -2.55 -15.92
N LYS A 112 16.67 -1.34 -16.50
CA LYS A 112 15.45 -0.58 -16.73
C LYS A 112 14.52 -1.30 -17.72
N TRP A 113 15.07 -1.93 -18.76
CA TRP A 113 14.28 -2.73 -19.68
C TRP A 113 13.60 -3.92 -18.99
N ILE A 114 14.34 -4.69 -18.18
CA ILE A 114 13.77 -5.78 -17.37
C ILE A 114 12.66 -5.22 -16.46
N PHE A 115 12.91 -4.10 -15.81
CA PHE A 115 11.92 -3.47 -14.94
C PHE A 115 10.64 -3.09 -15.70
N MET A 116 10.76 -2.38 -16.82
CA MET A 116 9.61 -1.83 -17.57
C MET A 116 8.81 -2.90 -18.32
N TYR A 117 9.48 -3.92 -18.86
CA TYR A 117 8.83 -4.89 -19.74
C TYR A 117 8.56 -6.25 -19.09
N ILE A 118 9.28 -6.60 -18.00
CA ILE A 118 9.07 -7.85 -17.28
C ILE A 118 8.45 -7.57 -15.93
N PHE A 119 9.13 -6.82 -15.06
CA PHE A 119 8.70 -6.65 -13.67
C PHE A 119 7.38 -5.84 -13.56
N ALA A 120 7.29 -4.68 -14.20
CA ALA A 120 6.14 -3.80 -14.08
C ALA A 120 4.84 -4.42 -14.62
N PRO A 121 4.81 -5.06 -15.82
CA PRO A 121 3.61 -5.73 -16.31
C PRO A 121 3.23 -6.96 -15.47
N LEU A 122 4.20 -7.75 -15.00
CA LEU A 122 3.94 -8.87 -14.09
C LEU A 122 3.37 -8.39 -12.75
N GLY A 123 3.91 -7.30 -12.19
CA GLY A 123 3.34 -6.65 -11.01
C GLY A 123 1.91 -6.17 -11.26
N ALA A 124 1.67 -5.49 -12.39
CA ALA A 124 0.35 -5.01 -12.77
C ALA A 124 -0.66 -6.16 -12.93
N THR A 125 -0.28 -7.28 -13.56
CA THR A 125 -1.17 -8.45 -13.67
C THR A 125 -1.49 -9.07 -12.32
N MET A 126 -0.52 -9.16 -11.41
CA MET A 126 -0.77 -9.64 -10.05
C MET A 126 -1.76 -8.72 -9.32
N PHE A 127 -1.57 -7.40 -9.40
CA PHE A 127 -2.51 -6.43 -8.81
C PHE A 127 -3.89 -6.47 -9.48
N ALA A 128 -3.96 -6.63 -10.81
CA ALA A 128 -5.22 -6.74 -11.54
C ALA A 128 -6.02 -7.97 -11.13
N LEU A 129 -5.36 -9.14 -10.98
CA LEU A 129 -6.00 -10.35 -10.46
C LEU A 129 -6.49 -10.16 -9.03
N LEU A 130 -5.66 -9.55 -8.17
CA LEU A 130 -6.04 -9.22 -6.79
C LEU A 130 -7.22 -8.25 -6.73
N ALA A 131 -7.33 -7.30 -7.66
CA ALA A 131 -8.43 -6.33 -7.67
C ALA A 131 -9.80 -7.02 -7.77
N PHE A 132 -9.95 -8.06 -8.59
CA PHE A 132 -11.19 -8.84 -8.68
C PHE A 132 -11.50 -9.59 -7.37
N PHE A 133 -10.49 -10.19 -6.75
CA PHE A 133 -10.66 -10.87 -5.45
C PHE A 133 -11.01 -9.89 -4.34
N VAL A 134 -10.34 -8.74 -4.29
CA VAL A 134 -10.61 -7.66 -3.32
C VAL A 134 -12.00 -7.11 -3.53
N ALA A 135 -12.42 -6.84 -4.76
CA ALA A 135 -13.78 -6.37 -5.07
C ALA A 135 -14.85 -7.39 -4.65
N SER A 136 -14.65 -8.68 -4.94
CA SER A 136 -15.57 -9.75 -4.54
C SER A 136 -15.62 -9.95 -3.03
N ALA A 137 -14.47 -9.95 -2.36
CA ALA A 137 -14.37 -10.05 -0.91
C ALA A 137 -15.00 -8.84 -0.22
N SER A 138 -14.76 -7.64 -0.75
CA SER A 138 -15.36 -6.38 -0.29
C SER A 138 -16.87 -6.40 -0.46
N TYR A 139 -17.38 -6.78 -1.63
CA TYR A 139 -18.83 -6.92 -1.85
C TYR A 139 -19.46 -7.90 -0.85
N ARG A 140 -18.82 -9.05 -0.60
CA ARG A 140 -19.29 -10.03 0.39
C ARG A 140 -19.21 -9.51 1.83
N ALA A 141 -18.14 -8.79 2.19
CA ALA A 141 -17.95 -8.21 3.52
C ALA A 141 -18.88 -7.01 3.79
N PHE A 142 -19.19 -6.23 2.75
CA PHE A 142 -20.10 -5.08 2.81
C PHE A 142 -21.57 -5.46 2.56
N ARG A 143 -21.87 -6.74 2.31
CA ARG A 143 -23.25 -7.29 2.26
C ARG A 143 -23.85 -7.43 3.67
N ILE A 144 -23.73 -6.38 4.49
CA ILE A 144 -24.34 -6.28 5.81
C ILE A 144 -25.02 -4.91 5.91
N ARG A 145 -26.25 -4.91 6.43
CA ARG A 145 -27.16 -3.76 6.58
C ARG A 145 -26.69 -2.77 7.68
N ASN A 146 -25.38 -2.59 7.89
CA ASN A 146 -24.86 -1.66 8.89
C ASN A 146 -24.38 -0.35 8.23
N PHE A 147 -24.51 0.74 8.99
CA PHE A 147 -24.10 2.08 8.57
C PHE A 147 -22.60 2.13 8.28
N GLU A 148 -21.80 1.42 9.09
CA GLU A 148 -20.34 1.37 8.98
C GLU A 148 -19.86 0.79 7.65
N ALA A 149 -20.41 -0.35 7.19
CA ALA A 149 -20.01 -0.91 5.89
C ALA A 149 -20.41 -0.01 4.73
N THR A 150 -21.55 0.66 4.82
CA THR A 150 -22.00 1.62 3.80
C THR A 150 -21.05 2.81 3.73
N LEU A 151 -20.65 3.36 4.88
CA LEU A 151 -19.69 4.45 4.97
C LEU A 151 -18.33 4.04 4.37
N LEU A 152 -17.85 2.84 4.70
CA LEU A 152 -16.60 2.30 4.16
C LEU A 152 -16.67 2.07 2.64
N LEU A 153 -17.79 1.54 2.14
CA LEU A 153 -18.01 1.33 0.71
C LEU A 153 -18.01 2.65 -0.06
N VAL A 154 -18.77 3.65 0.42
CA VAL A 154 -18.82 4.98 -0.20
C VAL A 154 -17.44 5.64 -0.18
N SER A 155 -16.73 5.57 0.95
CA SER A 155 -15.37 6.09 1.07
C SER A 155 -14.41 5.40 0.09
N GLY A 156 -14.51 4.08 -0.07
CA GLY A 156 -13.72 3.32 -1.03
C GLY A 156 -13.98 3.73 -2.48
N ILE A 157 -15.25 3.94 -2.86
CA ILE A 157 -15.62 4.43 -4.20
C ILE A 157 -15.02 5.82 -4.44
N ILE A 158 -15.10 6.73 -3.48
CA ILE A 158 -14.52 8.08 -3.57
C ILE A 158 -13.00 8.00 -3.79
N ILE A 159 -12.29 7.18 -3.02
CA ILE A 159 -10.84 7.01 -3.17
C ILE A 159 -10.50 6.43 -4.55
N MET A 160 -11.24 5.41 -5.01
CA MET A 160 -10.99 4.78 -6.31
C MET A 160 -11.18 5.77 -7.45
N ILE A 161 -12.26 6.56 -7.44
CA ILE A 161 -12.52 7.56 -8.50
C ILE A 161 -11.49 8.69 -8.44
N GLY A 162 -11.20 9.22 -7.24
CA GLY A 162 -10.27 10.34 -7.07
C GLY A 162 -8.83 10.04 -7.50
N ARG A 163 -8.40 8.77 -7.44
CA ARG A 163 -7.06 8.34 -7.87
C ARG A 163 -6.93 8.03 -9.36
N VAL A 164 -8.04 7.88 -10.08
CA VAL A 164 -8.02 7.63 -11.53
C VAL A 164 -7.85 8.97 -12.25
N PRO A 165 -7.05 9.06 -13.33
CA PRO A 165 -6.87 10.31 -14.09
C PRO A 165 -8.18 10.96 -14.60
N LEU A 166 -9.24 10.17 -14.78
CA LEU A 166 -10.58 10.67 -15.11
C LEU A 166 -11.25 11.41 -13.95
N GLY A 167 -10.91 11.08 -12.70
CA GLY A 167 -11.46 11.70 -11.50
C GLY A 167 -11.05 13.16 -11.34
N SER A 168 -9.85 13.54 -11.78
CA SER A 168 -9.40 14.95 -11.81
C SER A 168 -10.10 15.78 -12.87
N SER A 169 -10.72 15.15 -13.87
CA SER A 169 -11.52 15.85 -14.88
C SER A 169 -12.96 16.11 -14.41
N ILE A 170 -13.37 15.53 -13.27
CA ILE A 170 -14.71 15.74 -12.71
C ILE A 170 -14.73 17.09 -11.99
N SER A 171 -15.53 18.01 -12.52
CA SER A 171 -15.73 19.33 -11.91
C SER A 171 -16.47 19.25 -10.58
N SER A 172 -16.11 20.12 -9.65
CA SER A 172 -16.80 20.31 -8.36
C SER A 172 -18.29 20.60 -8.54
N TRP A 173 -18.64 21.24 -9.66
CA TRP A 173 -20.02 21.50 -10.06
C TRP A 173 -20.83 20.22 -10.26
N PHE A 174 -20.25 19.22 -10.90
CA PHE A 174 -20.90 17.93 -11.13
C PHE A 174 -21.23 17.25 -9.79
N ILE A 175 -20.35 17.38 -8.81
CA ILE A 175 -20.51 16.78 -7.48
C ILE A 175 -21.61 17.48 -6.68
N LEU A 176 -21.64 18.82 -6.74
CA LEU A 176 -22.71 19.60 -6.12
C LEU A 176 -24.08 19.23 -6.69
N TYR A 177 -24.21 19.08 -8.01
CA TYR A 177 -25.46 18.61 -8.61
C TYR A 177 -25.82 17.20 -8.17
N LEU A 178 -24.84 16.30 -8.09
CA LEU A 178 -25.06 14.94 -7.59
C LEU A 178 -25.55 14.93 -6.13
N LEU A 179 -25.00 15.80 -5.27
CA LEU A 179 -25.46 15.95 -3.88
C LEU A 179 -26.89 16.51 -3.79
N VAL A 180 -27.25 17.48 -4.64
CA VAL A 180 -28.63 17.98 -4.73
C VAL A 180 -29.59 16.85 -5.13
N LEU A 181 -29.21 15.99 -6.07
CA LEU A 181 -30.01 14.83 -6.47
C LEU A 181 -30.14 13.80 -5.34
N ILE A 182 -29.05 13.48 -4.64
CA ILE A 182 -29.08 12.59 -3.45
C ILE A 182 -29.99 13.17 -2.36
N GLY A 183 -29.88 14.48 -2.08
CA GLY A 183 -30.75 15.17 -1.13
C GLY A 183 -32.22 15.10 -1.55
N GLY A 184 -32.51 15.22 -2.86
CA GLY A 184 -33.85 15.04 -3.42
C GLY A 184 -34.38 13.62 -3.20
N ILE A 185 -33.56 12.59 -3.38
CA ILE A 185 -33.91 11.19 -3.09
C ILE A 185 -34.20 11.02 -1.58
N ALA A 186 -33.39 11.62 -0.71
CA ALA A 186 -33.60 11.56 0.74
C ALA A 186 -34.92 12.23 1.15
N ILE A 187 -35.22 13.41 0.60
CA ILE A 187 -36.49 14.12 0.83
C ILE A 187 -37.67 13.30 0.32
N ASN A 188 -37.55 12.67 -0.84
CA ASN A 188 -38.58 11.76 -1.34
C ASN A 188 -38.80 10.56 -0.40
N SER A 189 -37.73 10.02 0.19
CA SER A 189 -37.81 8.91 1.15
C SER A 189 -38.57 9.29 2.43
N VAL A 190 -38.36 10.51 2.94
CA VAL A 190 -38.99 11.02 4.16
C VAL A 190 -40.43 11.46 3.92
N PHE A 191 -40.67 12.31 2.91
CA PHE A 191 -41.94 12.98 2.70
C PHE A 191 -42.87 12.25 1.70
N LYS A 192 -42.35 11.28 0.93
CA LYS A 192 -43.07 10.48 -0.08
C LYS A 192 -43.93 11.30 -1.06
N ASN A 193 -43.60 12.56 -1.26
CA ASN A 193 -44.37 13.48 -2.09
C ASN A 193 -43.48 14.05 -3.20
N LYS A 194 -43.87 13.74 -4.44
CA LYS A 194 -43.16 14.13 -5.66
C LYS A 194 -43.01 15.64 -5.81
N GLN A 195 -43.97 16.42 -5.31
CA GLN A 195 -43.97 17.87 -5.45
C GLN A 195 -42.87 18.52 -4.60
N TYR A 196 -42.69 18.10 -3.34
CA TYR A 196 -41.61 18.59 -2.48
C TYR A 196 -40.23 18.19 -3.01
N THR A 197 -40.10 16.97 -3.55
CA THR A 197 -38.86 16.53 -4.20
C THR A 197 -38.54 17.36 -5.45
N ALA A 198 -39.53 17.62 -6.30
CA ALA A 198 -39.33 18.42 -7.51
C ALA A 198 -38.93 19.86 -7.19
N ILE A 199 -39.57 20.47 -6.18
CA ILE A 199 -39.22 21.81 -5.69
C ILE A 199 -37.78 21.83 -5.17
N PHE A 200 -37.40 20.86 -4.32
CA PHE A 200 -36.05 20.82 -3.77
C PHE A 200 -34.97 20.68 -4.84
N VAL A 201 -35.14 19.77 -5.80
CA VAL A 201 -34.15 19.52 -6.86
C VAL A 201 -34.03 20.75 -7.78
N SER A 202 -35.16 21.32 -8.20
CA SER A 202 -35.15 22.49 -9.09
C SER A 202 -34.53 23.71 -8.42
N VAL A 203 -34.92 24.03 -7.18
CA VAL A 203 -34.34 25.11 -6.39
C VAL A 203 -32.85 24.85 -6.12
N GLY A 204 -32.47 23.62 -5.75
CA GLY A 204 -31.09 23.25 -5.47
C GLY A 204 -30.17 23.41 -6.68
N ILE A 205 -30.60 22.98 -7.88
CA ILE A 205 -29.84 23.18 -9.12
C ILE A 205 -29.68 24.67 -9.40
N ILE A 206 -30.76 25.45 -9.33
CA ILE A 206 -30.71 26.90 -9.57
C ILE A 206 -29.75 27.60 -8.60
N ILE A 207 -29.78 27.24 -7.32
CA ILE A 207 -28.87 27.79 -6.31
C ILE A 207 -27.41 27.44 -6.65
N VAL A 208 -27.11 26.17 -6.96
CA VAL A 208 -25.74 25.75 -7.30
C VAL A 208 -25.25 26.47 -8.55
N THR A 209 -26.08 26.56 -9.59
CA THR A 209 -25.72 27.24 -10.84
C THR A 209 -25.53 28.75 -10.64
N SER A 210 -26.45 29.39 -9.92
CA SER A 210 -26.39 30.82 -9.63
C SER A 210 -25.21 31.17 -8.72
N ALA A 211 -24.97 30.39 -7.66
CA ALA A 211 -23.87 30.60 -6.73
C ALA A 211 -22.53 30.41 -7.44
N GLY A 212 -22.34 29.30 -8.15
CA GLY A 212 -21.11 29.03 -8.89
C GLY A 212 -20.85 30.07 -9.99
N SER A 213 -21.90 30.55 -10.67
CA SER A 213 -21.76 31.60 -11.68
C SER A 213 -21.43 32.95 -11.06
N SER A 214 -22.00 33.28 -9.89
CA SER A 214 -21.74 34.54 -9.20
C SER A 214 -20.33 34.61 -8.59
N MET A 215 -19.81 33.47 -8.15
CA MET A 215 -18.49 33.35 -7.52
C MET A 215 -17.38 32.99 -8.52
N GLY A 216 -17.71 32.79 -9.80
CA GLY A 216 -16.75 32.48 -10.85
C GLY A 216 -15.97 31.19 -10.61
N TRP A 217 -16.62 30.16 -10.04
CA TRP A 217 -15.93 28.96 -9.58
C TRP A 217 -15.26 28.17 -10.73
N PRO A 218 -13.93 27.99 -10.69
CA PRO A 218 -13.23 27.10 -11.62
C PRO A 218 -13.60 25.62 -11.36
N LEU A 219 -13.04 24.71 -12.17
CA LEU A 219 -13.36 23.29 -12.15
C LEU A 219 -13.13 22.63 -10.76
N ASP A 220 -12.17 23.14 -10.01
CA ASP A 220 -11.64 22.63 -8.74
C ASP A 220 -12.24 23.29 -7.48
N GLN A 221 -13.07 24.32 -7.64
CA GLN A 221 -13.67 25.03 -6.51
C GLN A 221 -15.20 24.89 -6.48
N PRO A 222 -15.80 24.78 -5.30
CA PRO A 222 -15.22 24.72 -3.96
C PRO A 222 -14.45 23.42 -3.68
N GLY A 223 -13.22 23.53 -3.16
CA GLY A 223 -12.30 22.39 -2.99
C GLY A 223 -12.82 21.26 -2.10
N ILE A 224 -13.74 21.55 -1.17
CA ILE A 224 -14.41 20.51 -0.34
C ILE A 224 -15.24 19.55 -1.20
N PHE A 225 -15.73 19.99 -2.36
CA PHE A 225 -16.50 19.18 -3.30
C PHE A 225 -15.68 18.77 -4.53
N TYR A 226 -14.36 18.95 -4.49
CA TYR A 226 -13.46 18.45 -5.52
C TYR A 226 -12.96 17.05 -5.12
N LEU A 227 -13.26 16.04 -5.95
CA LEU A 227 -12.97 14.64 -5.65
C LEU A 227 -11.51 14.35 -5.27
N PRO A 228 -10.51 14.88 -5.99
CA PRO A 228 -9.10 14.68 -5.62
C PRO A 228 -8.77 15.22 -4.22
N HIS A 229 -9.32 16.36 -3.82
CA HIS A 229 -9.05 16.93 -2.50
C HIS A 229 -9.70 16.10 -1.38
N LEU A 230 -10.94 15.67 -1.57
CA LEU A 230 -11.60 14.74 -0.64
C LEU A 230 -10.85 13.40 -0.53
N GLN A 231 -10.46 12.84 -1.67
CA GLN A 231 -9.66 11.61 -1.72
C GLN A 231 -8.33 11.79 -0.99
N GLU A 232 -7.64 12.92 -1.18
CA GLU A 232 -6.38 13.22 -0.52
C GLU A 232 -6.56 13.34 1.00
N TRP A 233 -7.61 14.02 1.46
CA TRP A 233 -7.92 14.11 2.89
C TRP A 233 -8.18 12.72 3.51
N ILE A 234 -9.00 11.89 2.85
CA ILE A 234 -9.26 10.51 3.31
C ILE A 234 -7.96 9.68 3.28
N TYR A 235 -7.12 9.89 2.29
CA TYR A 235 -5.85 9.17 2.19
C TYR A 235 -4.88 9.56 3.30
N MET A 236 -4.68 10.86 3.53
CA MET A 236 -3.66 11.37 4.44
C MET A 236 -4.03 11.27 5.92
N ASN A 237 -5.33 11.24 6.25
CA ASN A 237 -5.78 11.19 7.64
C ASN A 237 -6.12 9.75 8.07
N PRO A 238 -7.32 9.19 7.79
CA PRO A 238 -7.71 7.88 8.31
C PRO A 238 -6.92 6.73 7.66
N ASN A 239 -6.64 6.77 6.36
CA ASN A 239 -5.94 5.67 5.71
C ASN A 239 -4.47 5.58 6.14
N VAL A 240 -3.74 6.70 6.21
CA VAL A 240 -2.37 6.69 6.74
C VAL A 240 -2.34 6.24 8.20
N ALA A 241 -3.28 6.68 9.05
CA ALA A 241 -3.38 6.20 10.43
C ALA A 241 -3.58 4.68 10.50
N GLY A 242 -4.53 4.13 9.74
CA GLY A 242 -4.78 2.69 9.67
C GLY A 242 -3.59 1.90 9.13
N THR A 243 -2.98 2.37 8.04
CA THR A 243 -1.79 1.74 7.43
C THR A 243 -0.62 1.71 8.41
N ARG A 244 -0.38 2.81 9.15
CA ARG A 244 0.66 2.86 10.20
C ARG A 244 0.39 1.85 11.31
N SER A 245 -0.85 1.76 11.79
CA SER A 245 -1.23 0.76 12.81
C SER A 245 -1.00 -0.68 12.32
N ILE A 246 -1.37 -0.98 11.07
CA ILE A 246 -1.16 -2.30 10.46
C ILE A 246 0.34 -2.59 10.35
N MET A 247 1.14 -1.63 9.85
CA MET A 247 2.59 -1.80 9.74
C MET A 247 3.25 -2.03 11.10
N MET A 248 2.85 -1.29 12.14
CA MET A 248 3.32 -1.52 13.52
C MET A 248 2.95 -2.92 14.00
N GLY A 249 1.71 -3.37 13.76
CA GLY A 249 1.25 -4.72 14.11
C GLY A 249 2.02 -5.83 13.37
N ILE A 250 2.27 -5.65 12.07
CA ILE A 250 3.07 -6.57 11.26
C ILE A 250 4.51 -6.61 11.78
N GLY A 251 5.11 -5.46 12.07
CA GLY A 251 6.46 -5.36 12.63
C GLY A 251 6.60 -6.12 13.95
N LEU A 252 5.67 -5.90 14.88
CA LEU A 252 5.61 -6.64 16.14
C LEU A 252 5.38 -8.14 15.94
N GLY A 253 4.57 -8.53 14.96
CA GLY A 253 4.34 -9.93 14.58
C GLY A 253 5.61 -10.61 14.07
N ILE A 254 6.29 -9.99 13.10
CA ILE A 254 7.56 -10.47 12.55
C ILE A 254 8.58 -10.61 13.67
N PHE A 255 8.71 -9.58 14.50
CA PHE A 255 9.60 -9.59 15.65
C PHE A 255 9.33 -10.75 16.62
N ALA A 256 8.06 -10.96 16.99
CA ALA A 256 7.67 -12.05 17.87
C ALA A 256 8.00 -13.42 17.24
N THR A 257 7.78 -13.60 15.94
CA THR A 257 8.14 -14.85 15.24
C THR A 257 9.66 -15.05 15.16
N SER A 258 10.45 -14.01 14.87
CA SER A 258 11.91 -14.07 14.84
C SER A 258 12.50 -14.52 16.18
N ILE A 259 11.96 -14.00 17.28
CA ILE A 259 12.34 -14.42 18.64
C ILE A 259 12.03 -15.90 18.86
N ARG A 260 10.86 -16.38 18.43
CA ARG A 260 10.48 -17.79 18.58
C ARG A 260 11.41 -18.72 17.82
N TYR A 261 11.86 -18.32 16.63
CA TYR A 261 12.85 -19.05 15.85
C TYR A 261 14.23 -19.07 16.52
N ILE A 262 14.74 -17.91 16.96
CA ILE A 262 16.07 -17.82 17.61
C ILE A 262 16.14 -18.68 18.87
N LEU A 263 15.05 -18.72 19.64
CA LEU A 263 14.96 -19.48 20.88
C LEU A 263 14.61 -20.96 20.67
N GLY A 264 14.46 -21.41 19.41
CA GLY A 264 14.17 -22.80 19.05
C GLY A 264 12.79 -23.29 19.52
N ILE A 265 11.86 -22.37 19.81
CA ILE A 265 10.50 -22.69 20.26
C ILE A 265 9.66 -23.11 19.07
N GLU A 266 9.83 -22.42 17.94
CA GLU A 266 9.28 -22.78 16.65
C GLU A 266 10.42 -23.31 15.77
N LYS A 267 10.24 -24.51 15.20
CA LYS A 267 11.11 -24.96 14.13
C LYS A 267 10.74 -24.16 12.88
N SER A 268 11.72 -23.51 12.27
CA SER A 268 11.54 -22.87 10.95
C SER A 268 10.94 -23.90 10.00
N TYR A 269 10.01 -23.49 9.13
CA TYR A 269 9.42 -24.36 8.09
C TYR A 269 10.49 -25.01 7.18
N ILE A 270 11.72 -24.50 7.24
CA ILE A 270 12.91 -24.98 6.53
C ILE A 270 13.60 -26.17 7.26
N GLY A 271 13.26 -26.42 8.52
CA GLY A 271 13.85 -27.46 9.37
C GLY A 271 13.00 -28.72 9.45
N GLU A 272 13.20 -29.62 8.49
CA GLU A 272 13.53 -31.00 8.87
C GLU A 272 14.89 -31.00 9.56
#